data_AF-A0A1H0GLG3-F1
#
_entry.id   AF-A0A1H0GLG3-F1
#
_cell.length_a   1.000
_cell.length_b   1.000
_cell.length_c   1.000
_cell.angle_alpha   90.00
_cell.angle_beta   90.00
_cell.angle_gamma   90.00
#
_symmetry.space_group_name_H-M   'P 1'
#
loop_
_entity.id
_entity.type
_entity.pdbx_description
1 polymer ?
#
loop_
_entity_poly.entity_id
_entity_poly.type
_entity_poly.pdbx_seq_one_letter_code
_entity_poly.pdbx_strand_id
1 'polypeptide(L)'
;MISKMSKVVSYFIYRIGLKPKQNSAGWTTFAQLRIVPEYTNIDLEKKQVTGVVKHNGEEYLTVIVDVQNNKIKTKGSLRRIAKLTKPFKKGNYIEIIESEAKFLIENRITNPKY
;
A
#
# COMPACT_ATOMS: atom_id res chain seq x y z
N MET A 1 2.77 0.96 42.82
CA MET A 1 1.63 1.21 43.73
C MET A 1 0.97 2.52 43.35
N ILE A 2 -0.21 2.48 42.73
CA ILE A 2 -0.97 3.68 42.36
C ILE A 2 -1.56 4.27 43.67
N SER A 3 -1.11 5.46 44.08
CA SER A 3 -1.48 6.07 45.36
C SER A 3 -2.98 6.32 45.44
N LYS A 4 -3.60 6.14 46.62
CA LYS A 4 -5.05 6.40 46.84
C LYS A 4 -5.46 7.81 46.37
N MET A 5 -4.55 8.79 46.44
CA MET A 5 -4.77 10.15 45.94
C MET A 5 -5.07 10.21 44.45
N SER A 6 -4.38 9.43 43.60
CA SER A 6 -4.61 9.44 42.15
C SER A 6 -6.03 9.02 41.77
N LYS A 7 -6.63 8.06 42.50
CA LYS A 7 -8.02 7.63 42.29
C LYS A 7 -9.02 8.72 42.63
N VAL A 8 -8.78 9.47 43.71
CA VAL A 8 -9.65 10.58 44.13
C VAL A 8 -9.59 11.69 43.08
N VAL A 9 -8.40 12.05 42.63
CA VAL A 9 -8.22 13.07 41.58
C VAL A 9 -8.90 12.65 40.27
N SER A 10 -8.72 11.40 39.82
CA SER A 10 -9.41 10.89 38.62
C SER A 10 -10.93 10.90 38.75
N TYR A 11 -11.48 10.59 39.93
CA TYR A 11 -12.92 10.65 40.19
C TYR A 11 -13.47 12.08 40.08
N PHE A 12 -12.75 13.07 40.61
CA PHE A 12 -13.14 14.48 40.48
C PHE A 12 -13.04 14.98 39.03
N ILE A 13 -12.00 14.60 38.28
CA ILE A 13 -11.85 14.95 36.86
C ILE A 13 -13.01 14.38 36.03
N TYR A 14 -13.40 13.13 36.28
CA TYR A 14 -14.55 12.49 35.62
C TYR A 14 -15.86 13.21 35.96
N ARG A 15 -16.08 13.55 37.25
CA ARG A 15 -17.29 14.21 37.74
C ARG A 15 -17.47 15.64 37.21
N ILE A 16 -16.37 16.35 36.94
CA ILE A 16 -16.37 17.72 36.39
C ILE A 16 -16.51 17.70 34.85
N GLY A 17 -16.56 16.52 34.20
CA GLY A 17 -16.77 16.42 32.75
C GLY A 17 -15.55 16.82 31.91
N LEU A 18 -14.40 17.07 32.55
CA LEU A 18 -13.12 17.30 31.89
C LEU A 18 -12.60 15.96 31.38
N LYS A 19 -13.15 15.47 30.26
CA LYS A 19 -12.53 14.34 29.54
C LYS A 19 -11.12 14.79 29.16
N PRO A 20 -10.06 14.03 29.51
CA PRO A 20 -8.74 14.32 28.99
C PRO A 20 -8.86 14.37 27.47
N LYS A 21 -8.44 15.49 26.87
CA LYS A 21 -8.41 15.66 25.42
C LYS A 21 -7.59 14.49 24.87
N GLN A 22 -8.25 13.48 24.34
CA GLN A 22 -7.57 12.38 23.67
C GLN A 22 -6.88 13.01 22.47
N ASN A 23 -5.58 13.26 22.61
CA ASN A 23 -4.75 13.61 21.47
C ASN A 23 -4.85 12.40 20.54
N SER A 24 -5.66 12.51 19.49
CA SER A 24 -5.80 11.54 18.40
C SER A 24 -4.55 11.60 17.52
N ALA A 25 -3.37 11.50 18.13
CA ALA A 25 -2.11 11.39 17.42
C ALA A 25 -2.08 9.98 16.82
N GLY A 26 -2.66 9.86 15.62
CA GLY A 26 -2.49 8.68 14.80
C GLY A 26 -1.03 8.57 14.36
N TRP A 27 -0.47 7.38 14.45
CA TRP A 27 0.88 7.12 13.97
C TRP A 27 0.79 6.62 12.53
N THR A 28 1.58 7.22 11.64
CA THR A 28 1.78 6.72 10.27
C THR A 28 3.17 6.11 10.19
N THR A 29 3.26 4.88 9.70
CA THR A 29 4.54 4.21 9.48
C THR A 29 4.79 4.10 7.99
N PHE A 30 5.90 4.69 7.53
CA PHE A 30 6.40 4.49 6.17
C PHE A 30 7.26 3.23 6.16
N ALA A 31 6.85 2.22 5.40
CA ALA A 31 7.63 1.02 5.18
C ALA A 31 8.18 1.04 3.75
N GLN A 32 9.48 0.79 3.59
CA GLN A 32 10.08 0.67 2.27
C GLN A 32 9.55 -0.58 1.56
N LEU A 33 9.29 -0.44 0.26
CA LEU A 33 9.01 -1.55 -0.63
C LEU A 33 10.29 -2.37 -0.80
N ARG A 34 10.31 -3.58 -0.23
CA ARG A 34 11.44 -4.51 -0.37
C ARG A 34 11.55 -5.12 -1.77
N ILE A 35 10.43 -5.15 -2.49
CA ILE A 35 10.33 -5.65 -3.85
C ILE A 35 9.54 -4.61 -4.63
N VAL A 36 10.13 -4.10 -5.71
CA VAL A 36 9.54 -3.07 -6.57
C VAL A 36 8.92 -3.73 -7.80
N PRO A 37 7.71 -3.32 -8.23
CA PRO A 37 7.15 -3.78 -9.50
C PRO A 37 7.98 -3.31 -10.70
N GLU A 38 8.17 -4.20 -11.66
CA GLU A 38 8.73 -3.88 -12.98
C GLU A 38 7.59 -3.76 -14.00
N TYR A 39 7.67 -2.78 -14.89
CA TYR A 39 6.67 -2.57 -15.94
C TYR A 39 7.19 -3.13 -17.26
N THR A 40 6.68 -4.30 -17.66
CA THR A 40 7.25 -5.07 -18.77
C THR A 40 6.57 -4.77 -20.11
N ASN A 41 5.34 -4.25 -20.10
CA ASN A 41 4.61 -3.92 -21.31
C ASN A 41 3.71 -2.70 -21.05
N ILE A 42 3.86 -1.66 -21.87
CA ILE A 42 3.05 -0.45 -21.84
C ILE A 42 2.54 -0.21 -23.26
N ASP A 43 1.25 -0.48 -23.47
CA ASP A 43 0.55 -0.27 -24.73
C ASP A 43 -0.28 1.01 -24.61
N LEU A 44 0.19 2.09 -25.25
CA LEU A 44 -0.50 3.38 -25.24
C LEU A 44 -1.76 3.39 -26.11
N GLU A 45 -1.83 2.55 -27.15
CA GLU A 45 -3.00 2.48 -28.03
C GLU A 45 -4.17 1.79 -27.33
N LYS A 46 -3.90 0.64 -26.71
CA LYS A 46 -4.88 -0.11 -25.92
C LYS A 46 -5.04 0.41 -24.50
N LYS A 47 -4.20 1.36 -24.09
CA LYS A 47 -4.12 1.89 -22.72
C LYS A 47 -3.99 0.78 -21.68
N GLN A 48 -3.10 -0.17 -21.96
CA GLN A 48 -2.86 -1.34 -21.12
C GLN A 48 -1.43 -1.34 -20.60
N VAL A 49 -1.28 -1.66 -19.32
CA VAL A 49 0.02 -1.75 -18.64
C VAL A 49 0.13 -3.09 -17.92
N THR A 50 1.27 -3.76 -18.08
CA THR A 50 1.60 -4.99 -17.37
C THR A 50 2.72 -4.72 -16.38
N GLY A 51 2.38 -4.80 -15.09
CA GLY A 51 3.34 -4.77 -13.99
C GLY A 51 3.61 -6.18 -13.45
N VAL A 52 4.87 -6.46 -13.13
CA VAL A 52 5.32 -7.76 -12.62
C VAL A 52 6.10 -7.55 -11.33
N VAL A 53 5.76 -8.31 -10.30
CA VAL A 53 6.51 -8.37 -9.04
C VAL A 53 7.44 -9.57 -9.11
N LYS A 54 8.74 -9.30 -9.24
CA LYS A 54 9.79 -10.31 -9.34
C LYS A 54 10.65 -10.36 -8.08
N HIS A 55 11.17 -11.53 -7.77
CA HIS A 55 12.19 -11.69 -6.73
C HIS A 55 13.15 -12.80 -7.13
N ASN A 56 14.46 -12.54 -7.09
CA ASN A 56 15.50 -13.46 -7.56
C ASN A 56 15.27 -14.00 -8.99
N GLY A 57 14.77 -13.14 -9.89
CA GLY A 57 14.47 -13.50 -11.28
C GLY A 57 13.15 -14.27 -11.49
N GLU A 58 12.47 -14.69 -10.42
CA GLU A 58 11.18 -15.37 -10.52
C GLU A 58 10.01 -14.38 -10.45
N GLU A 59 9.01 -14.56 -11.32
CA GLU A 59 7.77 -13.78 -11.32
C GLU A 59 6.75 -14.38 -10.35
N TYR A 60 6.35 -13.60 -9.34
CA TYR A 60 5.39 -14.05 -8.32
C TYR A 60 3.99 -13.51 -8.56
N LEU A 61 3.87 -12.29 -9.06
CA LEU A 61 2.59 -11.63 -9.34
C LEU A 61 2.70 -10.83 -10.63
N THR A 62 1.78 -11.07 -11.54
CA THR A 62 1.57 -10.27 -12.74
C THR A 62 0.24 -9.55 -12.61
N VAL A 63 0.24 -8.25 -12.85
CA VAL A 63 -0.95 -7.39 -12.83
C VAL A 63 -1.06 -6.70 -14.18
N ILE A 64 -2.15 -6.97 -14.89
CA ILE A 64 -2.47 -6.34 -16.16
C ILE A 64 -3.59 -5.35 -15.89
N VAL A 65 -3.31 -4.07 -16.10
CA VAL A 65 -4.22 -2.95 -15.89
C VAL A 65 -4.66 -2.44 -17.24
N ASP A 66 -5.95 -2.52 -17.51
CA ASP A 66 -6.62 -1.86 -18.63
C ASP A 66 -7.22 -0.55 -18.11
N VAL A 67 -6.51 0.54 -18.38
CA VAL A 67 -6.86 1.88 -17.89
C VAL A 67 -8.11 2.40 -18.58
N GLN A 68 -8.33 2.05 -19.86
CA GLN A 68 -9.50 2.48 -20.61
C GLN A 68 -10.79 1.87 -20.06
N ASN A 69 -10.78 0.58 -19.77
CA ASN A 69 -11.96 -0.17 -19.32
C ASN A 69 -12.07 -0.25 -17.79
N ASN A 70 -11.12 0.34 -17.06
CA ASN A 70 -10.99 0.22 -15.61
C ASN A 70 -11.03 -1.26 -15.13
N LYS A 71 -10.30 -2.13 -15.84
CA LYS A 71 -10.24 -3.56 -15.56
C LYS A 71 -8.86 -3.97 -15.12
N ILE A 72 -8.79 -4.78 -14.07
CA ILE A 72 -7.54 -5.33 -13.56
C ILE A 72 -7.61 -6.85 -13.63
N LYS A 73 -6.62 -7.47 -14.27
CA LYS A 73 -6.41 -8.92 -14.26
C LYS A 73 -5.15 -9.22 -13.49
N THR A 74 -5.21 -10.21 -12.60
CA THR A 74 -4.03 -10.62 -11.83
C THR A 74 -3.76 -12.10 -12.04
N LYS A 75 -2.48 -12.45 -12.13
CA LYS A 75 -2.00 -13.84 -12.22
C LYS A 75 -0.91 -14.04 -11.17
N GLY A 76 -0.92 -15.19 -10.51
CA GLY A 76 0.09 -15.52 -9.49
C GLY A 76 -0.27 -15.08 -8.06
N SER A 77 0.70 -15.29 -7.16
CA SER A 77 0.55 -15.12 -5.72
C SER A 77 1.89 -14.81 -5.04
N LEU A 78 1.85 -13.87 -4.10
CA LEU A 78 3.00 -13.50 -3.25
C LEU A 78 3.18 -14.45 -2.05
N ARG A 79 2.38 -15.53 -1.92
CA ARG A 79 2.41 -16.41 -0.73
C ARG A 79 3.80 -16.95 -0.42
N ARG A 80 4.58 -17.29 -1.46
CA ARG A 80 5.95 -17.83 -1.33
C ARG A 80 6.94 -16.80 -0.77
N ILE A 81 6.76 -15.52 -1.10
CA ILE A 81 7.61 -14.41 -0.67
C ILE A 81 6.95 -13.52 0.39
N ALA A 82 5.86 -13.97 1.02
CA ALA A 82 5.06 -13.16 1.94
C ALA A 82 5.84 -12.64 3.15
N LYS A 83 6.91 -13.33 3.57
CA LYS A 83 7.81 -12.85 4.64
C LYS A 83 8.65 -11.66 4.20
N LEU A 84 9.02 -11.60 2.92
CA LEU A 84 9.84 -10.55 2.32
C LEU A 84 9.00 -9.34 1.93
N THR A 85 7.74 -9.54 1.53
CA THR A 85 6.86 -8.44 1.12
C THR A 85 6.26 -7.70 2.31
N LYS A 86 6.29 -8.25 3.54
CA LYS A 86 5.70 -7.59 4.72
C LYS A 86 6.29 -6.19 4.93
N PRO A 87 5.46 -5.18 5.22
CA PRO A 87 4.02 -5.27 5.52
C PRO A 87 3.08 -5.32 4.30
N PHE A 88 3.60 -5.18 3.08
CA PHE A 88 2.82 -5.14 1.85
C PHE A 88 2.23 -6.50 1.48
N LYS A 89 0.94 -6.48 1.13
CA LYS A 89 0.15 -7.62 0.66
C LYS A 89 -0.09 -7.50 -0.85
N LYS A 90 -0.63 -8.57 -1.46
CA LYS A 90 -1.02 -8.60 -2.88
C LYS A 90 -1.85 -7.38 -3.29
N GLY A 91 -2.82 -6.96 -2.46
CA GLY A 91 -3.66 -5.79 -2.72
C GLY A 91 -2.84 -4.51 -2.88
N ASN A 92 -1.87 -4.26 -2.01
CA ASN A 92 -1.04 -3.06 -2.09
C ASN A 92 -0.21 -3.01 -3.38
N TYR A 93 0.31 -4.16 -3.83
CA TYR A 93 1.02 -4.23 -5.10
C TYR A 93 0.12 -3.95 -6.30
N ILE A 94 -1.12 -4.43 -6.26
CA ILE A 94 -2.11 -4.14 -7.30
C ILE A 94 -2.41 -2.64 -7.34
N GLU A 95 -2.64 -2.02 -6.18
CA GLU A 95 -2.90 -0.58 -6.05
C GLU A 95 -1.73 0.27 -6.58
N ILE A 96 -0.49 -0.10 -6.23
CA ILE A 96 0.72 0.58 -6.73
C ILE A 96 0.80 0.47 -8.26
N ILE A 97 0.63 -0.73 -8.79
CA ILE A 97 0.71 -0.96 -10.25
C ILE A 97 -0.43 -0.23 -10.97
N GLU A 98 -1.63 -0.20 -10.41
CA GLU A 98 -2.78 0.53 -10.98
C GLU A 98 -2.54 2.03 -11.00
N SER A 99 -2.04 2.60 -9.91
CA SER A 99 -1.73 4.04 -9.83
C SER A 99 -0.66 4.42 -10.84
N GLU A 100 0.42 3.66 -10.92
CA GLU A 100 1.50 3.93 -11.87
C GLU A 100 1.04 3.72 -13.31
N ALA A 101 0.22 2.70 -13.58
CA ALA A 101 -0.33 2.46 -14.90
C ALA A 101 -1.14 3.67 -15.41
N LYS A 102 -1.98 4.27 -14.56
CA LYS A 102 -2.70 5.50 -14.89
C LYS A 102 -1.73 6.63 -15.22
N PHE A 103 -0.73 6.85 -14.37
CA PHE A 103 0.29 7.87 -14.57
C PHE A 103 1.06 7.70 -15.90
N LEU A 104 1.49 6.47 -16.21
CA LEU A 104 2.24 6.16 -17.43
C LEU A 104 1.40 6.43 -18.69
N ILE A 105 0.12 6.02 -18.69
CA ILE A 105 -0.79 6.26 -19.82
C ILE A 105 -1.11 7.76 -19.97
N GLU A 106 -1.40 8.46 -18.87
CA GLU A 106 -1.71 9.90 -18.87
C GLU A 106 -0.55 10.72 -19.45
N ASN A 107 0.69 10.38 -19.08
CA ASN A 107 1.89 11.09 -19.52
C ASN A 107 2.50 10.52 -20.81
N ARG A 108 1.88 9.51 -21.44
CA ARG A 108 2.37 8.85 -22.67
C ARG A 108 3.79 8.29 -22.53
N ILE A 109 4.13 7.75 -21.36
CA ILE A 109 5.43 7.17 -21.06
C ILE A 109 5.44 5.70 -21.48
N THR A 110 6.29 5.33 -22.43
CA THR A 110 6.43 3.95 -22.92
C THR A 110 7.58 3.18 -22.28
N ASN A 111 8.57 3.89 -21.74
CA ASN A 111 9.74 3.28 -21.12
C ASN A 111 10.10 4.03 -19.83
N PRO A 112 9.53 3.63 -18.69
CA PRO A 112 9.93 4.17 -17.41
C PRO A 112 11.36 3.69 -17.10
N LYS A 113 12.34 4.57 -17.29
CA LYS A 113 13.70 4.36 -16.79
C LYS A 113 13.69 4.64 -15.29
N TYR A 114 13.88 3.58 -14.50
CA TYR A 114 14.16 3.68 -13.07
C TYR A 114 15.68 3.64 -12.83
#